data_AF-A0A5B8BX99-F1
#
_entry.id   AF-A0A5B8BX99-F1
#
_cell.length_a   1.000
_cell.length_b   1.000
_cell.length_c   1.000
_cell.angle_alpha   90.00
_cell.angle_beta   90.00
_cell.angle_gamma   90.00
#
_symmetry.space_group_name_H-M   'P 1'
#
loop_
_entity.id
_entity.type
_entity.pdbx_description
1 polymer ?
#
loop_
_entity_poly.entity_id
_entity_poly.type
_entity_poly.pdbx_seq_one_letter_code
_entity_poly.pdbx_strand_id
1 'polypeptide(L)'
;MRKALILLPFLAACQPTPSAVPAGYAVADGPIPEEVMAAVPADVRLDQIVVRDACYYIFYEGAIYPVTTQDMRDAGFDGQPYCIG
;
A
#
# COMPACT_ATOMS: atom_id res chain seq x y z
N MET A 1 36.33 14.24 -42.48
CA MET A 1 35.83 15.20 -41.48
C MET A 1 35.19 14.42 -40.35
N ARG A 2 35.73 14.52 -39.13
CA ARG A 2 35.23 13.84 -37.93
C ARG A 2 34.03 14.62 -37.38
N LYS A 3 32.84 14.04 -37.41
CA LYS A 3 31.72 14.48 -36.56
C LYS A 3 31.31 13.30 -35.69
N ALA A 4 31.97 13.22 -34.53
CA ALA A 4 31.48 12.43 -33.41
C ALA A 4 30.31 13.20 -32.81
N LEU A 5 29.08 12.75 -33.08
CA LEU A 5 27.90 13.22 -32.38
C LEU A 5 27.75 12.38 -31.11
N ILE A 6 28.09 13.00 -29.99
CA ILE A 6 27.85 12.47 -28.64
C ILE A 6 26.35 12.44 -28.43
N LEU A 7 25.75 11.24 -28.49
CA LEU A 7 24.39 10.95 -28.05
C LEU A 7 24.49 10.32 -26.66
N LEU A 8 24.51 11.16 -25.62
CA LEU A 8 24.31 10.70 -24.25
C LEU A 8 22.81 10.60 -23.94
N PRO A 9 22.43 9.64 -23.08
CA PRO A 9 21.14 8.97 -23.12
C PRO A 9 20.04 9.80 -22.48
N PHE A 10 18.84 9.74 -23.05
CA PHE A 10 17.61 10.08 -22.37
C PHE A 10 17.46 9.15 -21.15
N LEU A 11 17.85 9.63 -19.97
CA LEU A 11 17.35 9.11 -18.71
C LEU A 11 15.86 9.45 -18.66
N ALA A 12 15.05 8.55 -19.20
CA ALA A 12 13.60 8.56 -18.98
C ALA A 12 13.38 8.42 -17.47
N ALA A 13 13.03 9.53 -16.83
CA ALA A 13 12.63 9.53 -15.43
C ALA A 13 11.31 8.76 -15.34
N CYS A 14 11.38 7.46 -15.01
CA CYS A 14 10.26 6.74 -14.44
C CYS A 14 9.96 7.37 -13.08
N GLN A 15 9.18 8.45 -13.06
CA GLN A 15 8.53 8.88 -11.84
C GLN A 15 7.43 7.85 -11.55
N PRO A 16 7.46 7.17 -10.40
CA PRO A 16 6.36 6.31 -10.00
C PRO A 16 5.12 7.21 -9.85
N THR A 17 4.15 7.03 -10.74
CA THR A 17 2.84 7.65 -10.57
C THR A 17 2.25 7.05 -9.29
N PRO A 18 1.85 7.86 -8.30
CA PRO A 18 1.13 7.32 -7.15
C PRO A 18 -0.11 6.61 -7.68
N SER A 19 -0.19 5.29 -7.46
CA SER A 19 -1.37 4.53 -7.86
C SER A 19 -2.58 5.15 -7.17
N ALA A 20 -3.58 5.52 -7.95
CA ALA A 20 -4.83 6.02 -7.41
C ALA A 20 -5.49 4.91 -6.58
N VAL A 21 -5.84 5.22 -5.34
CA VAL A 21 -6.58 4.32 -4.46
C VAL A 21 -7.93 3.97 -5.12
N PRO A 22 -8.37 2.71 -5.13
CA PRO A 22 -9.64 2.32 -5.74
C PRO A 22 -10.84 3.05 -5.14
N ALA A 23 -11.91 3.22 -5.93
CA ALA A 23 -13.13 3.86 -5.46
C ALA A 23 -13.72 3.15 -4.22
N GLY A 24 -14.14 3.93 -3.23
CA GLY A 24 -14.69 3.43 -1.96
C GLY A 24 -13.64 3.16 -0.88
N TYR A 25 -12.34 3.35 -1.18
CA TYR A 25 -11.27 3.32 -0.20
C TYR A 25 -10.69 4.73 -0.01
N ALA A 26 -10.24 5.01 1.20
CA ALA A 26 -9.49 6.21 1.54
C ALA A 26 -8.16 5.83 2.18
N VAL A 27 -7.10 6.62 1.98
CA VAL A 27 -5.86 6.44 2.74
C VAL A 27 -6.17 6.62 4.23
N ALA A 28 -5.61 5.78 5.10
CA ALA A 28 -5.73 5.92 6.54
C ALA A 28 -5.06 7.24 6.99
N ASP A 29 -5.88 8.23 7.33
CA ASP A 29 -5.49 9.60 7.68
C ASP A 29 -5.52 9.88 9.20
N GLY A 30 -6.12 8.97 9.97
CA GLY A 30 -6.14 8.98 11.44
C GLY A 30 -5.05 8.12 12.08
N PRO A 31 -5.00 8.09 13.43
CA PRO A 31 -4.12 7.15 14.15
C PRO A 31 -4.49 5.72 13.77
N ILE A 32 -3.52 5.01 13.19
CA ILE A 32 -3.67 3.60 12.83
C ILE A 32 -3.50 2.77 14.11
N PRO A 33 -4.44 1.83 14.42
CA PRO A 33 -4.32 0.96 15.59
C PRO A 33 -2.99 0.21 15.62
N GLU A 34 -2.45 -0.03 16.80
CA GLU A 34 -1.17 -0.72 16.97
C GLU A 34 -1.22 -2.13 16.39
N GLU A 35 -2.37 -2.80 16.52
CA GLU A 35 -2.63 -4.13 16.00
C GLU A 35 -2.55 -4.17 14.47
N VAL A 36 -3.02 -3.10 13.81
CA VAL A 36 -2.92 -2.93 12.35
C VAL A 36 -1.46 -2.68 11.98
N MET A 37 -0.77 -1.78 12.68
CA MET A 37 0.64 -1.47 12.43
C MET A 37 1.55 -2.69 12.63
N ALA A 38 1.26 -3.55 13.61
CA ALA A 38 2.00 -4.77 13.88
C ALA A 38 1.70 -5.89 12.85
N ALA A 39 0.53 -5.85 12.22
CA ALA A 39 0.12 -6.83 11.22
C ALA A 39 0.60 -6.48 9.79
N VAL A 40 0.85 -5.20 9.54
CA VAL A 40 1.31 -4.69 8.25
C VAL A 40 2.81 -4.99 8.08
N PRO A 41 3.26 -5.53 6.93
CA PRO A 41 4.67 -5.72 6.63
C PRO A 41 5.48 -4.42 6.73
N ALA A 42 6.73 -4.50 7.19
CA ALA A 42 7.57 -3.32 7.46
C ALA A 42 7.94 -2.49 6.21
N ASP A 43 7.80 -3.06 5.02
CA ASP A 43 8.03 -2.41 3.73
C ASP A 43 6.80 -1.67 3.17
N VAL A 44 5.63 -1.82 3.81
CA VAL A 44 4.41 -1.10 3.43
C VAL A 44 4.49 0.34 3.94
N ARG A 45 4.26 1.27 3.02
CA ARG A 45 4.20 2.71 3.32
C ARG A 45 2.84 3.08 3.91
N LEU A 46 2.81 4.13 4.74
CA LEU A 46 1.55 4.59 5.36
C LEU A 46 0.48 4.99 4.32
N ASP A 47 0.87 5.52 3.16
CA ASP A 47 -0.06 5.88 2.09
C ASP A 47 -0.60 4.67 1.31
N GLN A 48 -0.09 3.47 1.60
CA GLN A 48 -0.61 2.20 1.12
C GLN A 48 -1.60 1.58 2.11
N ILE A 49 -1.70 2.08 3.34
CA ILE A 49 -2.71 1.63 4.29
C ILE A 49 -4.00 2.38 3.97
N VAL A 50 -5.04 1.64 3.60
CA VAL A 50 -6.32 2.20 3.19
C VAL A 50 -7.45 1.65 4.04
N VAL A 51 -8.51 2.44 4.19
CA VAL A 51 -9.70 2.12 4.96
C VAL A 51 -10.92 2.12 4.07
N ARG A 52 -11.82 1.17 4.35
CA ARG A 52 -13.18 1.14 3.82
C ARG A 52 -14.11 0.57 4.90
N ASP A 53 -15.24 1.23 5.13
CA ASP A 53 -16.27 0.76 6.08
C ASP A 53 -15.70 0.44 7.47
N ALA A 54 -14.77 1.29 7.96
CA ALA A 54 -14.00 1.12 9.21
C ALA A 54 -13.08 -0.12 9.28
N CYS A 55 -12.81 -0.76 8.15
CA CYS A 55 -11.88 -1.88 8.01
C CYS A 55 -10.57 -1.47 7.32
N TYR A 56 -9.44 -2.05 7.76
CA TYR A 56 -8.11 -1.74 7.24
C TYR A 56 -7.64 -2.74 6.18
N TYR A 57 -6.99 -2.19 5.16
CA TYR A 57 -6.44 -2.91 4.02
C TYR A 57 -5.08 -2.33 3.61
N ILE A 58 -4.33 -3.10 2.84
CA ILE A 58 -3.10 -2.67 2.17
C ILE A 58 -3.40 -2.56 0.67
N PHE A 59 -3.09 -1.39 0.09
CA PHE A 59 -3.09 -1.16 -1.33
C PHE A 59 -1.67 -1.30 -1.89
N TYR A 60 -1.42 -2.43 -2.55
CA TYR A 60 -0.11 -2.78 -3.09
C TYR A 60 -0.25 -3.22 -4.55
N GLU A 61 0.54 -2.62 -5.44
CA GLU A 61 0.58 -2.96 -6.88
C GLU A 61 -0.80 -3.01 -7.59
N GLY A 62 -1.75 -2.16 -7.19
CA GLY A 62 -3.09 -2.11 -7.80
C GLY A 62 -4.08 -3.11 -7.21
N ALA A 63 -3.68 -3.89 -6.19
CA ALA A 63 -4.53 -4.83 -5.48
C ALA A 63 -4.78 -4.41 -4.03
N ILE A 64 -5.89 -4.89 -3.46
CA ILE A 64 -6.31 -4.65 -2.08
C ILE A 64 -6.17 -5.95 -1.31
N TYR A 65 -5.42 -5.90 -0.21
CA TYR A 65 -5.20 -7.02 0.70
C TYR A 65 -5.77 -6.69 2.08
N PRO A 66 -6.52 -7.59 2.72
CA PRO A 66 -7.03 -7.37 4.08
C PRO A 66 -5.86 -7.31 5.07
N VAL A 67 -5.89 -6.33 5.99
CA VAL A 67 -5.00 -6.40 7.15
C VAL A 67 -5.60 -7.38 8.15
N THR A 68 -5.01 -8.56 8.26
CA THR A 68 -5.40 -9.55 9.27
C THR A 68 -4.40 -9.51 10.41
N THR A 69 -4.85 -9.28 11.65
CA THR A 69 -3.96 -9.21 12.82
C THR A 69 -3.48 -10.60 13.25
N GLN A 70 -2.45 -10.65 14.11
CA GLN A 70 -1.96 -11.93 14.63
C GLN A 70 -3.05 -12.66 15.44
N ASP A 71 -3.76 -11.95 16.31
CA ASP A 71 -4.88 -12.52 17.09
C ASP A 71 -5.97 -13.11 16.19
N MET A 72 -6.28 -12.46 15.06
CA MET A 72 -7.22 -12.98 14.08
C MET A 72 -6.71 -14.27 13.42
N ARG A 73 -5.43 -14.31 13.04
CA ARG A 73 -4.80 -15.53 12.50
C ARG A 73 -4.80 -16.67 13.51
N ASP A 74 -4.50 -16.38 14.77
CA ASP A 74 -4.49 -17.36 15.86
C ASP A 74 -5.91 -17.91 16.14
N ALA A 75 -6.95 -17.09 15.90
CA ALA A 75 -8.34 -17.50 15.92
C ALA A 75 -8.81 -18.24 14.65
N GLY A 76 -7.93 -18.43 13.66
CA GLY A 76 -8.21 -19.17 12.43
C GLY A 76 -8.80 -18.32 11.29
N PHE A 77 -8.77 -17.00 11.38
CA PHE A 77 -9.15 -16.11 10.29
C PHE A 77 -7.95 -15.84 9.39
N ASP A 78 -8.07 -16.19 8.11
CA ASP A 78 -7.08 -15.88 7.07
C ASP A 78 -7.80 -15.12 5.94
N GLY A 79 -7.47 -13.84 5.78
CA GLY A 79 -8.09 -12.98 4.77
C GLY A 79 -9.28 -12.13 5.24
N GLN A 80 -9.54 -12.04 6.55
CA GLN A 80 -10.52 -11.11 7.09
C GLN A 80 -9.82 -9.80 7.49
N PRO A 81 -10.34 -8.63 7.08
CA PRO A 81 -9.76 -7.35 7.47
C PRO A 81 -10.11 -7.05 8.93
N TYR A 82 -9.17 -6.42 9.62
CA TYR A 82 -9.40 -5.84 10.92
C TYR A 82 -10.32 -4.62 10.78
N CYS A 83 -11.44 -4.62 11.50
CA CYS A 83 -12.43 -3.56 11.48
C CYS A 83 -12.63 -2.98 12.88
N ILE A 84 -12.72 -1.65 12.98
CA ILE A 84 -13.06 -0.97 14.24
C ILE A 84 -14.58 -0.81 14.27
N GLY A 85 -15.23 -1.45 15.24
CA GLY A 85 -16.67 -1.36 15.49
C GLY A 85 -16.98 -0.85 16.89
#